data_AF-A0A3Q3DNZ8-F1
#
_entry.id   AF-A0A3Q3DNZ8-F1
#
_cell.length_a   1.000
_cell.length_b   1.000
_cell.length_c   1.000
_cell.angle_alpha   90.00
_cell.angle_beta   90.00
_cell.angle_gamma   90.00
#
_symmetry.space_group_name_H-M   'P 1'
#
loop_
_entity.id
_entity.type
_entity.pdbx_description
1 polymer ?
#
loop_
_entity_poly.entity_id
_entity_poly.type
_entity_poly.pdbx_seq_one_letter_code
_entity_poly.pdbx_strand_id
1 'polypeptide(L)'
;MGASAKRRPKVQPSTLVLPPQYVDDVISRIGRMFPDMSIELFRPNGTSAVLLVTLGKVLKAIMVMRSLFIDRTLVRGFNENVSDHDGKLDIWTKSQHQVFQKVTDHATTALLHYQLPQMPDVVVRSFMTWLRSYIKLFQSPCQRCGHFLQDGLPPTWRDFRTLEAFHDTCRM
;
A
#
# COMPACT_ATOMS: atom_id res chain seq x y z
N MET A 1 19.61 -8.26 51.20
CA MET A 1 18.19 -8.15 50.79
C MET A 1 18.16 -7.69 49.34
N GLY A 2 17.95 -8.61 48.39
CA GLY A 2 18.01 -8.31 46.95
C GLY A 2 16.67 -7.77 46.45
N ALA A 3 16.68 -6.54 45.91
CA ALA A 3 15.50 -5.95 45.28
C ALA A 3 15.17 -6.71 43.99
N SER A 4 14.05 -7.43 44.00
CA SER A 4 13.52 -8.13 42.82
C SER A 4 13.01 -7.08 41.83
N ALA A 5 13.77 -6.84 40.76
CA ALA A 5 13.36 -5.97 39.67
C ALA A 5 12.14 -6.60 38.98
N LYS A 6 10.95 -6.05 39.24
CA LYS A 6 9.72 -6.42 38.54
C LYS A 6 9.93 -6.17 37.04
N ARG A 7 10.08 -7.27 36.26
CA ARG A 7 10.12 -7.22 34.80
C ARG A 7 8.85 -6.50 34.32
N ARG A 8 9.01 -5.36 33.66
CA ARG A 8 7.93 -4.69 32.94
C ARG A 8 7.29 -5.72 31.99
N PRO A 9 5.95 -5.84 31.94
CA PRO A 9 5.30 -6.69 30.94
C PRO A 9 5.77 -6.25 29.55
N LYS A 10 6.28 -7.19 28.74
CA LYS A 10 6.49 -6.92 27.32
C LYS A 10 5.11 -6.63 26.74
N VAL A 11 4.88 -5.39 26.30
CA VAL A 11 3.69 -5.02 25.52
C VAL A 11 3.71 -5.90 24.27
N GLN A 12 2.82 -6.90 24.23
CA GLN A 12 2.61 -7.66 23.01
C GLN A 12 2.03 -6.70 21.96
N PRO A 13 2.55 -6.66 20.74
CA PRO A 13 1.94 -5.86 19.68
C PRO A 13 0.54 -6.41 19.41
N SER A 14 -0.49 -5.70 19.86
CA SER A 14 -1.90 -6.06 19.67
C SER A 14 -2.36 -6.03 18.20
N THR A 15 -1.49 -5.59 17.28
CA THR A 15 -1.74 -5.49 15.85
C THR A 15 -1.68 -6.81 15.09
N LEU A 16 -1.08 -7.85 15.66
CA LEU A 16 -0.72 -9.05 14.91
C LEU A 16 -1.81 -10.13 14.89
N VAL A 17 -2.83 -10.05 15.74
CA VAL A 17 -3.89 -11.08 15.83
C VAL A 17 -5.26 -10.42 15.99
N LEU A 18 -5.79 -9.86 14.90
CA LEU A 18 -7.18 -9.39 14.84
C LEU A 18 -8.07 -10.47 14.21
N PRO A 19 -9.34 -10.60 14.63
CA PRO A 19 -10.28 -11.52 14.00
C PRO A 19 -10.49 -11.19 12.50
N PRO A 20 -10.63 -12.19 11.62
CA PRO A 20 -10.86 -11.96 10.19
C PRO A 20 -12.06 -11.05 9.89
N GLN A 21 -13.16 -11.19 10.64
CA GLN A 21 -14.35 -10.35 10.51
C GLN A 21 -14.06 -8.87 10.79
N TYR A 22 -13.24 -8.58 11.81
CA TYR A 22 -12.84 -7.20 12.10
C TYR A 22 -12.03 -6.59 10.95
N VAL A 23 -11.12 -7.38 10.36
CA VAL A 23 -10.36 -6.97 9.17
C VAL A 23 -11.32 -6.68 8.02
N ASP A 24 -12.28 -7.55 7.74
CA ASP A 24 -13.27 -7.37 6.67
C ASP A 24 -14.10 -6.10 6.84
N ASP A 25 -14.54 -5.83 8.07
CA ASP A 25 -15.31 -4.64 8.40
C ASP A 25 -14.50 -3.36 8.20
N VAL A 26 -13.22 -3.37 8.60
CA VAL A 26 -12.29 -2.25 8.38
C VAL A 26 -12.06 -2.03 6.89
N ILE A 27 -11.73 -3.08 6.14
CA ILE A 27 -11.50 -2.98 4.70
C ILE A 27 -12.78 -2.52 3.96
N SER A 28 -13.95 -3.01 4.35
CA SER A 28 -15.23 -2.58 3.79
C SER A 28 -15.55 -1.11 4.08
N ARG A 29 -15.27 -0.63 5.30
CA ARG A 29 -15.39 0.79 5.64
C ARG A 29 -14.45 1.65 4.80
N ILE A 30 -13.20 1.22 4.66
CA ILE A 30 -12.18 1.90 3.86
C ILE A 30 -12.57 1.95 2.39
N GLY A 31 -13.06 0.84 1.82
CA GLY A 31 -13.50 0.78 0.42
C GLY A 31 -14.60 1.82 0.11
N ARG A 32 -15.55 2.02 1.03
CA ARG A 32 -16.59 3.06 0.88
C ARG A 32 -16.06 4.48 0.86
N MET A 33 -14.86 4.74 1.39
CA MET A 33 -14.23 6.07 1.38
C MET A 33 -13.59 6.41 0.02
N PHE A 34 -13.39 5.42 -0.85
CA PHE A 34 -12.62 5.56 -2.08
C PHE A 34 -13.38 4.99 -3.29
N PRO A 35 -14.39 5.71 -3.80
CA PRO A 35 -15.27 5.20 -4.86
C PRO A 35 -14.57 5.00 -6.21
N ASP A 36 -13.37 5.56 -6.39
CA ASP A 36 -12.51 5.38 -7.56
C ASP A 36 -11.53 4.20 -7.44
N MET A 37 -11.64 3.43 -6.35
CA MET A 37 -10.93 2.17 -6.14
C MET A 37 -11.90 1.01 -6.00
N SER A 38 -11.58 -0.14 -6.61
CA SER A 38 -12.18 -1.41 -6.23
C SER A 38 -11.21 -2.17 -5.32
N ILE A 39 -11.75 -2.88 -4.33
CA ILE A 39 -10.96 -3.68 -3.39
C ILE A 39 -11.58 -5.09 -3.35
N GLU A 40 -10.80 -6.08 -3.75
CA GLU A 40 -11.14 -7.50 -3.63
C GLU A 40 -10.26 -8.13 -2.54
N LEU A 41 -10.85 -8.93 -1.65
CA LEU A 41 -10.15 -9.55 -0.53
C LEU A 41 -10.09 -11.06 -0.71
N PHE A 42 -8.88 -11.61 -0.61
CA PHE A 42 -8.58 -13.03 -0.72
C PHE A 42 -7.94 -13.55 0.57
N ARG A 43 -8.19 -14.82 0.90
CA ARG A 43 -7.57 -15.52 2.05
C ARG A 43 -6.96 -16.86 1.62
N PRO A 44 -5.82 -16.85 0.92
CA PRO A 44 -5.21 -18.07 0.41
C PRO A 44 -4.83 -19.07 1.52
N ASN A 45 -4.49 -18.58 2.72
CA ASN A 45 -4.06 -19.38 3.87
C ASN A 45 -4.92 -19.15 5.13
N GLY A 46 -6.20 -18.83 4.97
CA GLY A 46 -7.17 -18.69 6.07
C GLY A 46 -7.13 -17.33 6.80
N THR A 47 -6.05 -16.97 7.48
CA THR A 47 -6.01 -15.75 8.33
C THR A 47 -5.38 -14.55 7.65
N SER A 48 -4.34 -14.76 6.82
CA SER A 48 -3.72 -13.69 6.05
C SER A 48 -4.67 -13.17 4.97
N ALA A 49 -4.87 -11.86 4.94
CA ALA A 49 -5.64 -11.20 3.90
C ALA A 49 -4.71 -10.75 2.78
N VAL A 50 -5.14 -10.94 1.54
CA VAL A 50 -4.48 -10.38 0.37
C VAL A 50 -5.51 -9.50 -0.32
N LEU A 51 -5.20 -8.22 -0.50
CA LEU A 51 -6.08 -7.29 -1.20
C LEU A 51 -5.59 -7.11 -2.63
N LEU A 52 -6.51 -7.20 -3.58
CA LEU A 52 -6.32 -6.67 -4.92
C LEU A 52 -7.06 -5.34 -5.00
N VAL A 53 -6.32 -4.25 -5.08
CA VAL A 53 -6.86 -2.90 -5.22
C VAL A 53 -6.69 -2.45 -6.67
N THR A 54 -7.79 -2.15 -7.36
CA THR A 54 -7.74 -1.57 -8.72
C THR A 54 -8.03 -0.08 -8.65
N LEU A 55 -7.13 0.74 -9.19
CA LEU A 55 -7.25 2.21 -9.19
C LEU A 55 -7.54 2.71 -10.60
N GLY A 56 -8.82 2.92 -10.90
CA GLY A 56 -9.31 3.28 -12.23
C GLY A 56 -8.73 2.38 -13.34
N LYS A 57 -8.25 2.99 -14.42
CA LYS A 57 -7.51 2.32 -15.50
C LYS A 57 -6.00 2.57 -15.43
N VAL A 58 -5.47 2.85 -14.23
CA VAL A 58 -4.06 3.21 -14.04
C VAL A 58 -3.25 2.00 -13.59
N LEU A 59 -3.61 1.42 -12.43
CA LEU A 59 -2.82 0.38 -11.80
C LEU A 59 -3.69 -0.62 -11.01
N LYS A 60 -3.08 -1.76 -10.70
CA LYS A 60 -3.54 -2.75 -9.74
C LYS A 60 -2.47 -2.90 -8.66
N ALA A 61 -2.86 -2.85 -7.40
CA ALA A 61 -1.98 -3.06 -6.26
C ALA A 61 -2.37 -4.34 -5.51
N ILE A 62 -1.40 -5.22 -5.30
CA ILE A 62 -1.54 -6.46 -4.54
C ILE A 62 -0.93 -6.23 -3.16
N MET A 63 -1.76 -6.21 -2.12
CA MET A 63 -1.34 -5.93 -0.75
C MET A 63 -1.45 -7.19 0.09
N VAL A 64 -0.32 -7.70 0.58
CA VAL A 64 -0.28 -8.84 1.50
C VAL A 64 -0.35 -8.32 2.92
N MET A 65 -1.33 -8.80 3.68
CA MET A 65 -1.62 -8.33 5.03
C MET A 65 -1.67 -9.48 6.04
N ARG A 66 -1.19 -9.20 7.25
CA ARG A 66 -1.38 -10.04 8.44
C ARG A 66 -2.20 -9.23 9.44
N SER A 67 -3.46 -9.59 9.66
CA SER A 67 -4.44 -8.70 10.29
C SER A 67 -4.52 -7.37 9.51
N LEU A 68 -4.29 -6.22 10.15
CA LEU A 68 -4.25 -4.90 9.49
C LEU A 68 -2.83 -4.41 9.20
N PHE A 69 -1.81 -5.23 9.47
CA PHE A 69 -0.44 -4.92 9.11
C PHE A 69 -0.20 -5.26 7.64
N ILE A 70 0.22 -4.28 6.84
CA ILE A 70 0.59 -4.48 5.44
C ILE A 70 2.07 -4.87 5.38
N ASP A 71 2.33 -6.11 4.97
CA ASP A 71 3.67 -6.71 4.92
C ASP A 71 4.37 -6.38 3.60
N ARG A 72 3.61 -6.39 2.50
CA ARG A 72 4.11 -6.14 1.16
C ARG A 72 3.02 -5.50 0.31
N THR A 73 3.42 -4.59 -0.56
CA THR A 73 2.58 -4.13 -1.67
C THR A 73 3.36 -4.31 -2.97
N LEU A 74 2.73 -4.91 -3.99
CA LEU A 74 3.24 -4.95 -5.36
C LEU A 74 2.30 -4.15 -6.26
N VAL A 75 2.85 -3.33 -7.15
CA VAL A 75 2.06 -2.53 -8.08
C VAL A 75 2.35 -2.95 -9.50
N ARG A 76 1.28 -3.15 -10.27
CA ARG A 76 1.29 -3.47 -11.69
C ARG A 76 0.38 -2.51 -12.45
N GLY A 77 0.61 -2.33 -13.74
CA GLY A 77 -0.26 -1.60 -14.63
C GLY A 77 -1.62 -2.26 -14.75
N PHE A 78 -2.63 -1.46 -15.10
CA PHE A 78 -4.01 -1.94 -15.19
C PHE A 78 -4.17 -3.17 -16.13
N ASN A 79 -3.45 -3.19 -17.25
CA ASN A 79 -3.52 -4.27 -18.24
C ASN A 79 -2.56 -5.44 -17.94
N GLU A 80 -1.73 -5.36 -16.90
CA GLU A 80 -0.86 -6.48 -16.53
C GLU A 80 -1.68 -7.59 -15.84
N ASN A 81 -1.29 -8.84 -16.09
CA ASN A 81 -1.87 -9.98 -15.39
C ASN A 81 -1.48 -9.91 -13.91
N VAL A 82 -2.44 -10.20 -13.02
CA VAL A 82 -2.23 -10.26 -11.56
C VAL A 82 -2.35 -11.68 -11.03
N SER A 83 -2.65 -12.65 -11.88
CA SER A 83 -2.73 -14.06 -11.54
C SER A 83 -1.53 -14.82 -12.11
N ASP A 84 -1.16 -15.90 -11.42
CA ASP A 84 -0.17 -16.88 -11.87
C ASP A 84 -0.81 -17.90 -12.85
N HIS A 85 -0.02 -18.91 -13.22
CA HIS A 85 -0.44 -19.98 -14.12
C HIS A 85 -1.53 -20.89 -13.53
N ASP A 86 -1.68 -20.91 -12.19
CA ASP A 86 -2.72 -21.65 -11.48
C ASP A 86 -4.01 -20.82 -11.29
N GLY A 87 -4.03 -19.58 -11.80
CA GLY A 87 -5.15 -18.64 -11.63
C GLY A 87 -5.21 -18.01 -10.23
N LYS A 88 -4.20 -18.24 -9.37
CA LYS A 88 -4.09 -17.61 -8.04
C LYS A 88 -3.44 -16.24 -8.18
N LEU A 89 -3.69 -15.36 -7.22
CA LEU A 89 -3.07 -14.04 -7.22
C LEU A 89 -1.54 -14.15 -7.09
N ASP A 90 -0.81 -13.59 -8.05
CA ASP A 90 0.64 -13.59 -8.08
C ASP A 90 1.21 -12.48 -7.20
N ILE A 91 1.56 -12.86 -5.97
CA ILE A 91 2.09 -11.97 -4.94
C ILE A 91 3.62 -11.77 -5.01
N TRP A 92 4.28 -12.24 -6.08
CA TRP A 92 5.75 -12.29 -6.16
C TRP A 92 6.32 -11.51 -7.34
N THR A 93 5.74 -11.66 -8.52
CA THR A 93 6.33 -11.10 -9.74
C THR A 93 6.20 -9.57 -9.77
N LYS A 94 7.28 -8.89 -10.18
CA LYS A 94 7.27 -7.44 -10.36
C LYS A 94 6.56 -7.07 -11.66
N SER A 95 6.08 -5.83 -11.74
CA SER A 95 5.61 -5.23 -12.98
C SER A 95 6.66 -5.32 -14.09
N GLN A 96 6.22 -5.48 -15.33
CA GLN A 96 7.08 -5.39 -16.53
C GLN A 96 7.43 -3.93 -16.87
N HIS A 97 6.67 -2.96 -16.37
CA HIS A 97 6.91 -1.54 -16.59
C HIS A 97 7.65 -0.90 -15.41
N GLN A 98 8.76 -0.21 -15.73
CA GLN A 98 9.62 0.46 -14.75
C GLN A 98 8.87 1.47 -13.87
N VAL A 99 7.88 2.17 -14.44
CA VAL A 99 7.05 3.12 -13.69
C VAL A 99 6.37 2.48 -12.48
N PHE A 100 5.77 1.29 -12.62
CA PHE A 100 5.09 0.62 -11.51
C PHE A 100 6.05 -0.14 -10.59
N GLN A 101 7.25 -0.52 -11.07
CA GLN A 101 8.34 -0.96 -10.19
C GLN A 101 8.74 0.17 -9.23
N LYS A 102 8.87 1.41 -9.72
CA LYS A 102 9.12 2.59 -8.88
C LYS A 102 8.01 2.83 -7.88
N VAL A 103 6.73 2.74 -8.31
CA VAL A 103 5.60 2.87 -7.37
C VAL A 103 5.62 1.79 -6.29
N THR A 104 6.05 0.57 -6.62
CA THR A 104 6.25 -0.53 -5.65
C THR A 104 7.32 -0.18 -4.60
N ASP A 105 8.45 0.40 -5.04
CA ASP A 105 9.51 0.84 -4.14
C ASP A 105 9.03 1.99 -3.22
N HIS A 106 8.28 2.94 -3.78
CA HIS A 106 7.70 4.04 -3.00
C HIS A 106 6.64 3.54 -2.01
N ALA A 107 5.86 2.52 -2.38
CA ALA A 107 4.89 1.89 -1.49
C ALA A 107 5.59 1.28 -0.27
N THR A 108 6.76 0.64 -0.46
CA THR A 108 7.58 0.13 0.65
C THR A 108 7.99 1.26 1.60
N THR A 109 8.39 2.42 1.05
CA THR A 109 8.75 3.59 1.85
C THR A 109 7.54 4.19 2.57
N ALA A 110 6.38 4.28 1.89
CA ALA A 110 5.14 4.79 2.45
C ALA A 110 4.64 3.93 3.62
N LEU A 111 4.78 2.60 3.52
CA LEU A 111 4.45 1.68 4.61
C LEU A 111 5.26 1.96 5.87
N LEU A 112 6.56 2.22 5.72
CA LEU A 112 7.42 2.59 6.85
C LEU A 112 7.03 3.95 7.42
N HIS A 113 6.69 4.92 6.57
CA HIS A 113 6.29 6.26 7.00
C HIS A 113 4.99 6.26 7.81
N TYR A 114 3.96 5.56 7.35
CA TYR A 114 2.65 5.55 8.01
C TYR A 114 2.56 4.62 9.21
N GLN A 115 3.62 3.86 9.51
CA GLN A 115 3.56 2.83 10.53
C GLN A 115 3.22 3.40 11.91
N LEU A 116 2.03 3.03 12.42
CA LEU A 116 1.53 3.43 13.73
C LEU A 116 0.95 2.19 14.43
N PRO A 117 1.77 1.46 15.23
CA PRO A 117 1.36 0.19 15.83
C PRO A 117 0.14 0.28 16.76
N GLN A 118 -0.22 1.45 17.26
CA GLN A 118 -1.39 1.60 18.14
C GLN A 118 -2.67 1.94 17.38
N MET A 119 -2.60 2.24 16.07
CA MET A 119 -3.74 2.67 15.27
C MET A 119 -3.71 2.04 13.86
N PRO A 120 -3.79 0.70 13.74
CA PRO A 120 -3.62 0.01 12.46
C PRO A 120 -4.65 0.40 11.39
N ASP A 121 -5.91 0.66 11.77
CA ASP A 121 -6.95 1.14 10.85
C ASP A 121 -6.56 2.47 10.19
N VAL A 122 -5.90 3.36 10.94
CA VAL A 122 -5.40 4.65 10.43
C VAL A 122 -4.26 4.42 9.45
N VAL A 123 -3.37 3.46 9.72
CA VAL A 123 -2.27 3.09 8.81
C VAL A 123 -2.82 2.65 7.45
N VAL A 124 -3.78 1.72 7.44
CA VAL A 124 -4.38 1.23 6.18
C VAL A 124 -5.07 2.37 5.45
N ARG A 125 -5.83 3.22 6.14
CA ARG A 125 -6.50 4.38 5.53
C ARG A 125 -5.51 5.39 4.93
N SER A 126 -4.46 5.75 5.67
CA SER A 126 -3.43 6.68 5.19
C SER A 126 -2.70 6.11 3.97
N PHE A 127 -2.37 4.81 4.00
CA PHE A 127 -1.77 4.12 2.87
C PHE A 127 -2.69 4.11 1.65
N MET A 128 -3.98 3.79 1.81
CA MET A 128 -4.95 3.83 0.71
C MET A 128 -5.14 5.24 0.14
N THR A 129 -5.12 6.27 0.99
CA THR A 129 -5.17 7.68 0.57
C THR A 129 -3.95 8.03 -0.29
N TRP A 130 -2.77 7.59 0.13
CA TRP A 130 -1.53 7.76 -0.63
C TRP A 130 -1.55 7.00 -1.95
N LEU A 131 -1.99 5.73 -1.95
CA LEU A 131 -2.11 4.92 -3.16
C LEU A 131 -3.09 5.56 -4.16
N ARG A 132 -4.22 6.09 -3.68
CA ARG A 132 -5.21 6.79 -4.52
C ARG A 132 -4.62 7.99 -5.27
N SER A 133 -3.62 8.67 -4.72
CA SER A 133 -2.98 9.82 -5.38
C SER A 133 -2.36 9.46 -6.76
N TYR A 134 -2.14 8.18 -7.03
CA TYR A 134 -1.69 7.68 -8.34
C TYR A 134 -2.80 7.64 -9.41
N ILE A 135 -4.06 7.96 -9.09
CA ILE A 135 -5.13 8.05 -10.11
C ILE A 135 -4.77 9.06 -11.21
N LYS A 136 -3.95 10.06 -10.87
CA LYS A 136 -3.41 11.06 -11.80
C LYS A 136 -1.93 10.83 -12.19
N LEU A 137 -1.41 9.61 -12.06
CA LEU A 137 0.01 9.30 -12.31
C LEU A 137 0.54 9.84 -13.65
N PHE A 138 -0.24 9.70 -14.71
CA PHE A 138 0.11 10.17 -16.06
C PHE A 138 -0.54 11.51 -16.43
N GLN A 139 -1.22 12.16 -15.49
CA GLN A 139 -2.05 13.35 -15.73
C GLN A 139 -1.63 14.57 -14.91
N SER A 140 -0.71 14.40 -13.94
CA SER A 140 -0.21 15.50 -13.12
C SER A 140 1.27 15.74 -13.39
N PRO A 141 1.69 16.99 -13.65
CA PRO A 141 3.10 17.31 -13.77
C PRO A 141 3.80 17.23 -12.42
N CYS A 142 5.12 17.16 -12.45
CA CYS A 142 5.96 17.31 -11.26
C CYS A 142 5.77 18.71 -10.66
N GLN A 143 5.46 18.80 -9.36
CA GLN A 143 5.23 20.09 -8.68
C GLN A 143 6.47 20.98 -8.65
N ARG A 144 7.67 20.40 -8.73
CA ARG A 144 8.92 21.20 -8.74
C ARG A 144 9.28 21.73 -10.11
N CYS A 145 9.39 20.85 -11.10
CA CYS A 145 9.92 21.23 -12.41
C CYS A 145 8.82 21.53 -13.45
N GLY A 146 7.55 21.28 -13.14
CA GLY A 146 6.42 21.51 -14.05
C GLY A 146 6.31 20.52 -15.22
N HIS A 147 7.27 19.61 -15.39
CA HIS A 147 7.27 18.65 -16.50
C HIS A 147 6.50 17.38 -16.15
N PHE A 148 5.87 16.77 -17.16
CA PHE A 148 5.18 15.50 -17.03
C PHE A 148 6.12 14.29 -17.03
N LEU A 149 7.28 14.39 -17.65
CA LEU A 149 8.24 13.30 -17.79
C LEU A 149 9.66 13.77 -17.48
N GLN A 150 10.43 12.87 -16.88
CA GLN A 150 11.89 12.93 -16.76
C GLN A 150 12.44 11.53 -17.03
N ASP A 151 13.37 11.40 -17.98
CA ASP A 151 13.94 10.12 -18.41
C ASP A 151 12.88 9.08 -18.79
N GLY A 152 11.81 9.53 -19.44
CA GLY A 152 10.69 8.69 -19.87
C GLY A 152 9.74 8.25 -18.74
N LEU A 153 9.95 8.70 -17.51
CA LEU A 153 9.12 8.36 -16.35
C LEU A 153 8.28 9.56 -15.91
N PRO A 154 7.00 9.35 -15.53
CA PRO A 154 6.21 10.38 -14.89
C PRO A 154 6.72 10.70 -13.48
N PRO A 155 6.21 11.75 -12.82
CA PRO A 155 6.49 11.98 -11.41
C PRO A 155 5.89 10.84 -10.59
N THR A 156 6.71 9.85 -10.25
CA THR A 156 6.27 8.66 -9.51
C THR A 156 6.30 8.86 -8.00
N TRP A 157 7.09 9.80 -7.47
CA TRP A 157 7.09 10.07 -6.04
C TRP A 157 5.83 10.82 -5.64
N ARG A 158 5.33 10.51 -4.44
CA ARG A 158 4.19 11.17 -3.80
C ARG A 158 4.61 11.54 -2.40
N ASP A 159 4.59 12.84 -2.09
CA ASP A 159 4.84 13.30 -0.73
C ASP A 159 3.84 12.65 0.25
N PHE A 160 4.32 12.21 1.42
CA PHE A 160 3.48 11.45 2.35
C PHE A 160 2.48 12.31 3.12
N ARG A 161 2.60 13.64 3.06
CA ARG A 161 1.69 14.58 3.72
C ARG A 161 0.81 15.29 2.71
N THR A 162 1.38 15.86 1.65
CA THR A 162 0.66 16.67 0.67
C THR A 162 0.13 15.85 -0.51
N LEU A 163 0.66 14.63 -0.72
CA LEU A 163 0.35 13.76 -1.87
C LEU A 163 0.76 14.36 -3.23
N GLU A 164 1.56 15.42 -3.21
CA GLU A 164 2.06 16.08 -4.40
C GLU A 164 3.02 15.18 -5.18
N ALA A 165 2.95 15.31 -6.51
CA ALA A 165 3.69 14.48 -7.44
C ALA A 165 5.07 15.07 -7.74
N PHE A 166 6.12 14.26 -7.61
CA PHE A 166 7.49 14.65 -7.97
C PHE A 166 8.20 13.55 -8.77
N HIS A 167 9.15 13.93 -9.63
CA HIS A 167 10.15 12.98 -10.10
C HIS A 167 11.11 12.60 -8.96
N ASP A 168 11.81 11.48 -9.10
CA ASP A 168 12.74 10.98 -8.07
C ASP A 168 13.84 11.99 -7.73
N THR A 169 14.36 12.71 -8.72
CA THR A 169 15.39 13.75 -8.53
C THR A 169 14.81 15.07 -7.98
N CYS A 170 13.48 15.23 -8.06
CA CYS A 170 12.76 16.44 -7.70
C CYS A 170 12.14 16.37 -6.29
N ARG A 171 12.63 15.47 -5.42
CA ARG A 171 12.08 15.29 -4.06
C ARG A 171 12.60 16.32 -3.05
N MET A 172 13.78 16.92 -3.25
CA MET A 172 14.51 17.79 -2.29
C MET A 172 14.35 19.30 -2.47
#